data_AF-A0A8C9JK19-F1
#
_entry.id   AF-A0A8C9JK19-F1
#
_cell.length_a   1.000
_cell.length_b   1.000
_cell.length_c   1.000
_cell.angle_alpha   90.00
_cell.angle_beta   90.00
_cell.angle_gamma   90.00
#
_symmetry.space_group_name_H-M   'P 1'
#
loop_
_entity.id
_entity.type
_entity.pdbx_description
1 polymer ?
#
loop_
_entity_poly.entity_id
_entity_poly.type
_entity_poly.pdbx_seq_one_letter_code
_entity_poly.pdbx_strand_id
1 'polypeptide(L)'
;MSLYPSLEDLKVDKVIQAQTAFSANPANPAILSEASAPISQDGNLYPKLYPELSQYMGLSLNEEVRANMALVPGASVQGGIFVQLVQANSPASLVGLRFGDQVLQINGENCAGWSSDKAHKVLKQAFGEKITMTVRDRPFERTITMHKDSTGHVGFIFKNGKITSIVKDSSAARNGLLTEHNICEVNGQNVIGLKDSQIADILSTSESVVTITIMPAFIFEHIIKRMAPSIMKSLMDHTIPEV
;
A
#
# COMPACT_ATOMS: atom_id res chain seq x y z
N MET A 1 13.98 38.34 52.65
CA MET A 1 12.91 38.73 51.72
C MET A 1 13.53 38.86 50.34
N SER A 2 13.24 37.93 49.43
CA SER A 2 13.56 38.08 48.00
C SER A 2 12.47 38.93 47.36
N LEU A 3 12.86 40.10 46.83
CA LEU A 3 11.97 41.17 46.36
C LEU A 3 11.63 41.08 44.86
N TYR A 4 11.72 39.89 44.26
CA TYR A 4 11.37 39.67 42.85
C TYR A 4 10.61 38.35 42.66
N PRO A 5 9.47 38.36 41.94
CA PRO A 5 8.74 37.14 41.58
C PRO A 5 9.57 36.23 40.67
N SER A 6 9.43 34.91 40.82
CA SER A 6 10.13 33.92 39.98
C SER A 6 9.52 33.86 38.57
N LEU A 7 10.29 33.39 37.59
CA LEU A 7 9.81 33.20 36.20
C LEU A 7 8.66 32.18 36.08
N GLU A 8 8.44 31.36 37.11
CA GLU A 8 7.34 30.41 37.18
C GLU A 8 6.05 31.11 37.60
N ASP A 9 6.12 32.02 38.59
CA ASP A 9 4.98 32.83 39.05
C ASP A 9 4.41 33.69 37.91
N LEU A 10 5.28 34.27 37.09
CA LEU A 10 4.91 35.09 35.93
C LEU A 10 4.21 34.31 34.81
N LYS A 11 4.46 32.99 34.70
CA LYS A 11 3.79 32.13 33.73
C LYS A 11 2.43 31.68 34.24
N VAL A 12 2.32 31.38 35.54
CA VAL A 12 1.06 30.98 36.16
C VAL A 12 0.04 32.12 36.13
N ASP A 13 0.46 33.34 36.45
CA ASP A 13 -0.43 34.52 36.38
C ASP A 13 -0.95 34.79 34.97
N LYS A 14 -0.10 34.65 33.94
CA LYS A 14 -0.53 34.80 32.53
C LYS A 14 -1.55 33.74 32.11
N VAL A 15 -1.42 32.51 32.63
CA VAL A 15 -2.36 31.43 32.32
C VAL A 15 -3.70 31.68 33.02
N ILE A 16 -3.69 32.09 34.29
CA ILE A 16 -4.93 32.40 35.04
C ILE A 16 -5.64 33.61 34.41
N GLN A 17 -4.90 34.63 34.00
CA GLN A 17 -5.45 35.82 33.34
C GLN A 17 -6.01 35.50 31.95
N ALA A 18 -5.38 34.59 31.20
CA ALA A 18 -5.90 34.10 29.92
C ALA A 18 -7.17 33.25 30.09
N GLN A 19 -7.24 32.43 31.15
CA GLN A 19 -8.39 31.55 31.42
C GLN A 19 -9.61 32.33 31.93
N THR A 20 -9.39 33.39 32.71
CA THR A 20 -10.45 34.32 33.13
C THR A 20 -10.93 35.20 31.98
N ALA A 21 -10.03 35.68 31.10
CA ALA A 21 -10.41 36.40 29.89
C ALA A 21 -11.21 35.52 28.91
N PHE A 22 -10.90 34.22 28.82
CA PHE A 22 -11.64 33.27 27.99
C PHE A 22 -13.04 32.97 28.54
N SER A 23 -13.19 32.90 29.87
CA SER A 23 -14.47 32.62 30.54
C SER A 23 -15.42 33.83 30.60
N ALA A 24 -14.89 35.05 30.46
CA ALA A 24 -15.69 36.28 30.49
C ALA A 24 -16.24 36.72 29.11
N ASN A 25 -15.96 35.96 28.04
CA ASN A 25 -16.39 36.33 26.69
C ASN A 25 -17.78 35.72 26.37
N PRO A 26 -18.85 36.51 26.25
CA PRO A 26 -20.22 36.02 26.07
C PRO A 26 -20.52 35.40 24.69
N ALA A 27 -19.50 35.25 23.83
CA ALA A 27 -19.63 34.71 22.47
C ALA A 27 -19.30 33.20 22.35
N ASN A 28 -19.00 32.50 23.45
CA ASN A 28 -18.74 31.06 23.42
C ASN A 28 -19.88 30.28 24.09
N PRO A 29 -20.63 29.43 23.36
CA PRO A 29 -21.61 28.55 23.98
C PRO A 29 -20.89 27.52 24.86
N ALA A 30 -21.34 27.41 26.11
CA ALA A 30 -20.89 26.44 27.08
C ALA A 30 -21.13 25.00 26.56
N ILE A 31 -20.08 24.21 26.41
CA ILE A 31 -20.23 22.75 26.30
C ILE A 31 -20.12 22.19 27.71
N LEU A 32 -21.27 22.10 28.37
CA LEU A 32 -21.49 21.18 29.46
C LEU A 32 -21.55 19.74 28.90
N SER A 33 -21.10 18.82 29.74
CA SER A 33 -21.21 17.37 29.65
C SER A 33 -22.41 16.85 28.86
N GLU A 34 -22.20 15.88 27.98
CA GLU A 34 -23.03 14.67 27.93
C GLU A 34 -22.48 13.58 26.99
N ALA A 35 -22.57 12.35 27.50
CA ALA A 35 -22.76 11.08 26.80
C ALA A 35 -21.75 10.64 25.72
N SER A 36 -21.02 9.60 26.08
CA SER A 36 -20.43 8.62 25.16
C SER A 36 -21.53 8.01 24.28
N ALA A 37 -21.55 8.38 23.00
CA ALA A 37 -22.19 7.62 21.92
C ALA A 37 -21.16 7.39 20.80
N PRO A 38 -21.18 6.25 20.11
CA PRO A 38 -20.18 5.93 19.09
C PRO A 38 -20.42 6.81 17.86
N ILE A 39 -19.46 7.68 17.54
CA ILE A 39 -19.50 8.49 16.32
C ILE A 39 -19.09 7.61 15.13
N SER A 40 -20.04 7.39 14.24
CA SER A 40 -19.84 6.93 12.87
C SER A 40 -18.82 7.85 12.19
N GLN A 41 -17.65 7.33 11.80
CA GLN A 41 -16.63 8.11 11.10
C GLN A 41 -17.00 8.26 9.62
N ASP A 42 -17.86 9.23 9.30
CA ASP A 42 -17.81 9.92 8.01
C ASP A 42 -16.67 10.95 8.08
N GLY A 43 -15.45 10.48 7.82
CA GLY A 43 -14.24 11.28 7.92
C GLY A 43 -13.97 12.09 6.66
N ASN A 44 -14.37 13.37 6.61
CA ASN A 44 -13.87 14.33 5.60
C ASN A 44 -14.11 15.83 5.96
N LEU A 45 -13.91 16.26 7.21
CA LEU A 45 -14.09 17.68 7.59
C LEU A 45 -12.84 18.44 8.06
N TYR A 46 -11.63 17.86 8.01
CA TYR A 46 -10.40 18.59 8.31
C TYR A 46 -9.35 18.42 7.21
N PRO A 47 -8.72 19.51 6.72
CA PRO A 47 -7.52 19.40 5.90
C PRO A 47 -6.43 18.65 6.68
N LYS A 48 -5.96 17.52 6.14
CA LYS A 48 -4.87 16.74 6.75
C LYS A 48 -3.61 17.59 6.80
N LEU A 49 -3.25 18.07 7.99
CA LEU A 49 -2.09 18.93 8.28
C LEU A 49 -0.72 18.27 8.03
N TYR A 50 -0.70 16.97 7.72
CA TYR A 50 0.52 16.25 7.36
C TYR A 50 0.32 15.58 5.99
N PRO A 51 1.30 15.69 5.07
CA PRO A 51 1.26 14.96 3.82
C PRO A 51 1.12 13.46 4.09
N GLU A 52 0.32 12.79 3.26
CA GLU A 52 0.21 11.33 3.32
C GLU A 52 1.53 10.67 2.90
N LEU A 53 1.75 9.42 3.31
CA LEU A 53 2.98 8.69 2.94
C LEU A 53 3.14 8.56 1.42
N SER A 54 2.01 8.42 0.73
CA SER A 54 1.92 8.52 -0.73
C SER A 54 2.41 9.88 -1.24
N GLN A 55 2.11 10.96 -0.55
CA GLN A 55 2.53 12.32 -0.94
C GLN A 55 4.01 12.60 -0.67
N TYR A 56 4.63 11.87 0.27
CA TYR A 56 6.03 12.07 0.65
C TYR A 56 7.00 11.12 -0.11
N MET A 57 6.67 9.83 -0.20
CA MET A 57 7.55 8.81 -0.82
C MET A 57 6.91 8.05 -1.98
N GLY A 58 5.65 8.31 -2.27
CA GLY A 58 4.91 7.50 -3.23
C GLY A 58 4.64 6.07 -2.77
N LEU A 59 4.77 5.77 -1.47
CA LEU A 59 4.64 4.42 -0.94
C LEU A 59 3.38 4.31 -0.08
N SER A 60 2.68 3.18 -0.18
CA SER A 60 1.65 2.77 0.77
C SER A 60 1.90 1.34 1.22
N LEU A 61 1.71 1.08 2.53
CA LEU A 61 2.00 -0.21 3.16
C LEU A 61 0.75 -0.80 3.81
N ASN A 62 0.51 -2.09 3.64
CA ASN A 62 -0.62 -2.79 4.26
C ASN A 62 -0.14 -3.95 5.15
N GLU A 63 -0.89 -4.22 6.21
CA GLU A 63 -0.67 -5.36 7.11
C GLU A 63 -1.40 -6.60 6.59
N GLU A 64 -0.71 -7.73 6.54
CA GLU A 64 -1.36 -9.01 6.22
C GLU A 64 -1.89 -9.68 7.49
N VAL A 65 -3.16 -10.13 7.43
CA VAL A 65 -3.85 -10.73 8.58
C VAL A 65 -3.58 -12.24 8.62
N ARG A 66 -3.21 -12.73 9.80
CA ARG A 66 -2.83 -14.11 10.16
C ARG A 66 -3.66 -15.25 9.54
N ALA A 67 -4.91 -15.00 9.15
CA ALA A 67 -5.83 -16.03 8.67
C ALA A 67 -5.52 -16.53 7.25
N ASN A 68 -4.91 -15.70 6.38
CA ASN A 68 -4.74 -16.04 4.96
C ASN A 68 -3.42 -16.78 4.67
N MET A 69 -2.44 -16.72 5.58
CA MET A 69 -1.11 -17.30 5.42
C MET A 69 -1.02 -18.81 5.67
N ALA A 70 -2.05 -19.44 6.25
CA ALA A 70 -2.07 -20.88 6.50
C ALA A 70 -2.06 -21.74 5.22
N LEU A 71 -2.28 -21.12 4.05
CA LEU A 71 -2.34 -21.77 2.75
C LEU A 71 -1.03 -21.66 1.93
N VAL A 72 -0.01 -20.94 2.42
CA VAL A 72 1.26 -20.72 1.70
C VAL A 72 2.42 -21.39 2.45
N PRO A 73 3.05 -22.45 1.89
CA PRO A 73 4.21 -23.09 2.51
C PRO A 73 5.39 -22.11 2.65
N GLY A 74 5.93 -21.95 3.86
CA GLY A 74 7.08 -21.08 4.13
C GLY A 74 6.75 -19.65 4.56
N ALA A 75 5.46 -19.30 4.65
CA ALA A 75 5.03 -18.02 5.18
C ALA A 75 5.08 -18.04 6.72
N SER A 76 5.85 -17.13 7.33
CA SER A 76 5.95 -17.01 8.78
C SER A 76 4.62 -16.52 9.37
N VAL A 77 4.05 -17.24 10.34
CA VAL A 77 2.74 -17.02 11.00
C VAL A 77 2.59 -15.64 11.69
N GLN A 78 3.62 -14.78 11.66
CA GLN A 78 3.58 -13.43 12.20
C GLN A 78 3.13 -12.46 11.09
N GLY A 79 2.16 -11.59 11.39
CA GLY A 79 1.68 -10.58 10.45
C GLY A 79 2.84 -9.75 9.88
N GLY A 80 2.80 -9.49 8.57
CA GLY A 80 3.85 -8.80 7.83
C GLY A 80 3.36 -7.48 7.24
N ILE A 81 4.32 -6.62 6.90
CA ILE A 81 4.07 -5.37 6.19
C ILE A 81 4.41 -5.56 4.71
N PHE A 82 3.48 -5.22 3.84
CA PHE A 82 3.60 -5.40 2.40
C PHE A 82 3.38 -4.09 1.66
N VAL A 83 4.08 -3.94 0.54
CA VAL A 83 3.91 -2.80 -0.36
C VAL A 83 2.60 -2.93 -1.10
N GLN A 84 1.72 -1.94 -0.88
CA GLN A 84 0.38 -1.88 -1.44
C GLN A 84 0.30 -0.99 -2.68
N LEU A 85 1.07 0.10 -2.72
CA LEU A 85 1.12 1.06 -3.83
C LEU A 85 2.53 1.62 -3.92
N VAL A 86 3.02 1.72 -5.16
CA VAL A 86 4.22 2.45 -5.51
C VAL A 86 3.84 3.47 -6.56
N GLN A 87 4.05 4.74 -6.27
CA GLN A 87 3.77 5.81 -7.21
C GLN A 87 4.84 5.88 -8.29
N ALA A 88 4.41 6.10 -9.53
CA ALA A 88 5.34 6.37 -10.63
C ALA A 88 6.23 7.58 -10.33
N ASN A 89 7.51 7.49 -10.70
CA ASN A 89 8.53 8.54 -10.51
C ASN A 89 8.75 8.96 -9.04
N SER A 90 8.49 8.06 -8.10
CA SER A 90 8.72 8.31 -6.68
C SER A 90 10.06 7.74 -6.22
N PRO A 91 10.59 8.14 -5.04
CA PRO A 91 11.77 7.50 -4.47
C PRO A 91 11.61 5.98 -4.35
N ALA A 92 10.40 5.50 -4.03
CA ALA A 92 10.10 4.07 -3.94
C ALA A 92 10.21 3.36 -5.29
N SER A 93 9.72 3.96 -6.38
CA SER A 93 9.86 3.37 -7.72
C SER A 93 11.31 3.38 -8.19
N LEU A 94 12.06 4.46 -7.90
CA LEU A 94 13.47 4.59 -8.30
C LEU A 94 14.39 3.55 -7.64
N VAL A 95 14.07 3.12 -6.41
CA VAL A 95 14.80 2.04 -5.74
C VAL A 95 14.28 0.63 -6.11
N GLY A 96 13.27 0.56 -6.99
CA GLY A 96 12.74 -0.68 -7.53
C GLY A 96 11.74 -1.42 -6.64
N LEU A 97 11.14 -0.75 -5.63
CA LEU A 97 10.05 -1.36 -4.86
C LEU A 97 8.85 -1.62 -5.76
N ARG A 98 8.17 -2.75 -5.53
CA ARG A 98 6.99 -3.15 -6.29
C ARG A 98 5.84 -3.56 -5.39
N PHE A 99 4.66 -3.64 -5.99
CA PHE A 99 3.50 -4.26 -5.35
C PHE A 99 3.86 -5.64 -4.81
N GLY A 100 3.37 -5.98 -3.61
CA GLY A 100 3.55 -7.31 -3.05
C GLY A 100 4.90 -7.54 -2.38
N ASP A 101 5.86 -6.61 -2.47
CA ASP A 101 7.11 -6.67 -1.71
C ASP A 101 6.85 -6.69 -0.20
N GLN A 102 7.58 -7.53 0.53
CA GLN A 102 7.48 -7.62 1.98
C GLN A 102 8.59 -6.81 2.65
N VAL A 103 8.21 -5.84 3.48
CA VAL A 103 9.14 -5.05 4.28
C VAL A 103 9.43 -5.80 5.58
N LEU A 104 10.68 -6.26 5.73
CA LEU A 104 11.14 -6.99 6.91
C LEU A 104 11.67 -6.02 7.99
N GLN A 105 12.36 -4.97 7.57
CA GLN A 105 12.92 -3.98 8.49
C GLN A 105 12.85 -2.56 7.90
N ILE A 106 12.65 -1.57 8.77
CA ILE A 106 12.78 -0.14 8.45
C ILE A 106 13.75 0.48 9.45
N ASN A 107 14.83 1.08 8.95
CA ASN A 107 15.91 1.67 9.75
C ASN A 107 16.48 0.73 10.83
N GLY A 108 16.56 -0.57 10.50
CA GLY A 108 17.06 -1.62 11.41
C GLY A 108 16.02 -2.17 12.39
N GLU A 109 14.81 -1.60 12.45
CA GLU A 109 13.72 -2.13 13.29
C GLU A 109 12.91 -3.18 12.54
N ASN A 110 12.64 -4.32 13.20
CA ASN A 110 11.86 -5.41 12.63
C ASN A 110 10.36 -5.04 12.54
N CYS A 111 9.80 -5.17 11.34
CA CYS A 111 8.40 -4.87 11.02
C CYS A 111 7.42 -6.01 11.37
N ALA A 112 7.91 -7.16 11.84
CA ALA A 112 7.06 -8.28 12.24
C ALA A 112 6.02 -7.86 13.29
N GLY A 113 4.75 -8.14 13.00
CA GLY A 113 3.61 -7.79 13.85
C GLY A 113 3.25 -6.30 13.90
N TRP A 114 3.87 -5.45 13.08
CA TRP A 114 3.47 -4.05 12.97
C TRP A 114 2.10 -3.93 12.31
N SER A 115 1.37 -2.90 12.71
CA SER A 115 0.21 -2.45 11.95
C SER A 115 0.61 -1.56 10.79
N SER A 116 -0.28 -1.41 9.80
CA SER A 116 -0.12 -0.43 8.73
C SER A 116 0.14 0.95 9.30
N ASP A 117 -0.62 1.36 10.31
CA ASP A 117 -0.53 2.69 10.92
C ASP A 117 0.83 2.92 11.59
N LYS A 118 1.36 1.89 12.27
CA LYS A 118 2.69 1.95 12.87
C LYS A 118 3.75 2.11 11.78
N ALA A 119 3.70 1.32 10.71
CA ALA A 119 4.66 1.42 9.62
C ALA A 119 4.65 2.80 8.96
N HIS A 120 3.46 3.34 8.66
CA HIS A 120 3.31 4.70 8.13
C HIS A 120 3.83 5.76 9.10
N LYS A 121 3.57 5.61 10.40
CA LYS A 121 4.06 6.54 11.43
C LYS A 121 5.59 6.54 11.51
N VAL A 122 6.21 5.36 11.56
CA VAL A 122 7.68 5.23 11.59
C VAL A 122 8.31 5.88 10.36
N LEU A 123 7.74 5.65 9.18
CA LEU A 123 8.25 6.26 7.95
C LEU A 123 8.05 7.79 7.91
N LYS A 124 6.92 8.32 8.41
CA LYS A 124 6.69 9.77 8.52
C LYS A 124 7.60 10.44 9.56
N GLN A 125 7.99 9.69 10.61
CA GLN A 125 8.86 10.16 11.68
C GLN A 125 10.34 9.88 11.44
N ALA A 126 10.69 9.20 10.35
CA ALA A 126 12.08 8.97 10.00
C ALA A 126 12.76 10.31 9.76
N PHE A 127 13.70 10.67 10.62
CA PHE A 127 14.49 11.89 10.51
C PHE A 127 15.73 11.62 9.66
N GLY A 128 15.94 12.45 8.63
CA GLY A 128 17.11 12.40 7.75
C GLY A 128 16.76 12.17 6.28
N GLU A 129 17.76 12.34 5.41
CA GLU A 129 17.60 12.19 3.95
C GLU A 129 17.52 10.72 3.49
N LYS A 130 17.75 9.75 4.39
CA LYS A 130 17.90 8.33 4.03
C LYS A 130 17.08 7.41 4.93
N ILE A 131 16.22 6.61 4.31
CA ILE A 131 15.50 5.50 4.94
C ILE A 131 16.12 4.21 4.42
N THR A 132 16.46 3.28 5.31
CA THR A 132 16.99 1.96 4.94
C THR A 132 15.91 0.91 5.14
N MET A 133 15.61 0.13 4.10
CA MET A 133 14.60 -0.94 4.18
C MET A 133 15.25 -2.28 3.82
N THR A 134 14.93 -3.32 4.58
CA THR A 134 15.25 -4.71 4.19
C THR A 134 13.97 -5.33 3.66
N VAL A 135 14.00 -5.78 2.40
CA VAL A 135 12.82 -6.21 1.67
C VAL A 135 13.00 -7.64 1.16
N ARG A 136 11.93 -8.42 1.18
CA ARG A 136 11.82 -9.70 0.47
C ARG A 136 10.98 -9.47 -0.77
N ASP A 137 11.59 -9.75 -1.92
CA ASP A 137 10.99 -9.56 -3.24
C ASP A 137 9.76 -10.46 -3.41
N ARG A 138 8.60 -9.84 -3.62
CA ARG A 138 7.30 -10.43 -3.99
C ARG A 138 7.08 -11.91 -3.57
N PRO A 139 7.02 -12.22 -2.25
CA PRO A 139 6.98 -13.60 -1.75
C PRO A 139 5.72 -14.40 -2.15
N PHE A 140 4.67 -13.75 -2.61
CA PHE A 140 3.41 -14.39 -3.01
C PHE A 140 3.18 -14.43 -4.51
N GLU A 141 4.16 -13.95 -5.28
CA GLU A 141 4.09 -13.95 -6.71
C GLU A 141 4.77 -15.19 -7.31
N ARG A 142 4.27 -15.61 -8.47
CA ARG A 142 4.83 -16.69 -9.26
C ARG A 142 4.98 -16.25 -10.70
N THR A 143 6.15 -16.49 -11.28
CA THR A 143 6.43 -16.23 -12.69
C THR A 143 6.10 -17.45 -13.56
N ILE A 144 5.44 -17.21 -14.69
CA ILE A 144 5.10 -18.23 -15.69
C ILE A 144 5.44 -17.68 -17.08
N THR A 145 6.32 -18.38 -17.79
CA THR A 145 6.68 -18.08 -19.17
C THR A 145 5.88 -18.98 -20.12
N MET A 146 5.27 -18.36 -21.12
CA MET A 146 4.42 -19.00 -22.12
C MET A 146 4.86 -18.55 -23.51
N HIS A 147 4.43 -19.30 -24.52
CA HIS A 147 4.69 -19.03 -25.92
C HIS A 147 3.37 -18.86 -26.66
N LYS A 148 3.29 -17.81 -27.48
CA LYS A 148 2.18 -17.61 -28.42
C LYS A 148 2.18 -18.73 -29.45
N ASP A 149 0.99 -19.21 -29.79
CA ASP A 149 0.80 -20.12 -30.92
C ASP A 149 0.86 -19.37 -32.27
N SER A 150 0.62 -20.10 -33.37
CA SER A 150 0.57 -19.52 -34.72
C SER A 150 -0.54 -18.48 -34.92
N THR A 151 -1.50 -18.40 -34.00
CA THR A 151 -2.59 -17.41 -34.01
C THR A 151 -2.34 -16.24 -33.08
N GLY A 152 -1.19 -16.21 -32.38
CA GLY A 152 -0.80 -15.13 -31.48
C GLY A 152 -1.32 -15.27 -30.05
N HIS A 153 -1.86 -16.44 -29.67
CA HIS A 153 -2.48 -16.64 -28.35
C HIS A 153 -1.64 -17.54 -27.44
N VAL A 154 -1.64 -17.24 -26.14
CA VAL A 154 -1.05 -18.08 -25.09
C VAL A 154 -2.06 -19.02 -24.41
N GLY A 155 -3.35 -18.67 -24.48
CA GLY A 155 -4.49 -19.54 -24.15
C GLY A 155 -5.03 -19.46 -22.72
N PHE A 156 -5.32 -18.26 -22.24
CA PHE A 156 -6.10 -18.05 -21.02
C PHE A 156 -7.11 -16.92 -21.20
N ILE A 157 -8.15 -16.89 -20.37
CA ILE A 157 -9.14 -15.83 -20.30
C ILE A 157 -9.02 -15.18 -18.92
N PHE A 158 -9.13 -13.86 -18.88
CA PHE A 158 -9.09 -13.08 -17.66
C PHE A 158 -10.19 -12.02 -17.66
N LYS A 159 -10.54 -11.54 -16.45
CA LYS A 159 -11.51 -10.47 -16.24
C LYS A 159 -11.11 -9.67 -15.01
N ASN A 160 -11.08 -8.35 -15.14
CA ASN A 160 -10.59 -7.41 -14.13
C ASN A 160 -9.18 -7.81 -13.63
N GLY A 161 -8.28 -8.17 -14.54
CA GLY A 161 -6.94 -8.65 -14.21
C GLY A 161 -6.86 -10.07 -13.59
N LYS A 162 -7.98 -10.72 -13.27
CA LYS A 162 -8.02 -12.08 -12.70
C LYS A 162 -8.20 -13.15 -13.77
N ILE A 163 -7.38 -14.19 -13.76
CA ILE A 163 -7.47 -15.35 -14.66
C ILE A 163 -8.69 -16.20 -14.27
N THR A 164 -9.59 -16.42 -15.21
CA THR A 164 -10.87 -17.12 -15.00
C THR A 164 -10.92 -18.48 -15.68
N SER A 165 -10.21 -18.68 -16.79
CA SER A 165 -10.15 -19.98 -17.46
C SER A 165 -8.89 -20.15 -18.28
N ILE A 166 -8.59 -21.41 -18.60
CA ILE A 166 -7.41 -21.82 -19.35
C ILE A 166 -7.87 -22.67 -20.52
N VAL A 167 -7.37 -22.33 -21.71
CA VAL A 167 -7.67 -23.05 -22.94
C VAL A 167 -6.92 -24.38 -22.93
N LYS A 168 -7.61 -25.47 -23.23
CA LYS A 168 -7.00 -26.81 -23.33
C LYS A 168 -5.92 -26.83 -24.42
N ASP A 169 -4.85 -27.60 -24.19
CA ASP A 169 -3.75 -27.78 -25.13
C ASP A 169 -3.02 -26.48 -25.52
N SER A 170 -3.19 -25.42 -24.73
CA SER A 170 -2.50 -24.15 -24.89
C SER A 170 -1.16 -24.10 -24.18
N SER A 171 -0.38 -23.03 -24.41
CA SER A 171 0.87 -22.80 -23.67
C SER A 171 0.60 -22.55 -22.18
N ALA A 172 -0.48 -21.84 -21.85
CA ALA A 172 -0.91 -21.64 -20.47
C ALA A 172 -1.19 -22.95 -19.74
N ALA A 173 -1.90 -23.89 -20.38
CA ALA A 173 -2.18 -25.21 -19.81
C ALA A 173 -0.88 -26.02 -19.60
N ARG A 174 0.02 -26.02 -20.59
CA ARG A 174 1.30 -26.75 -20.51
C ARG A 174 2.23 -26.23 -19.42
N ASN A 175 2.20 -24.93 -19.15
CA ASN A 175 3.05 -24.29 -18.14
C ASN A 175 2.40 -24.22 -16.74
N GLY A 176 1.22 -24.82 -16.56
CA GLY A 176 0.56 -24.90 -15.27
C GLY A 176 0.12 -23.53 -14.75
N LEU A 177 -0.36 -22.65 -15.64
CA LEU A 177 -1.09 -21.45 -15.24
C LEU A 177 -2.29 -21.85 -14.37
N LEU A 178 -2.64 -21.00 -13.40
CA LEU A 178 -3.75 -21.26 -12.48
C LEU A 178 -4.82 -20.19 -12.63
N THR A 179 -6.09 -20.61 -12.52
CA THR A 179 -7.24 -19.70 -12.35
C THR A 179 -7.29 -19.15 -10.93
N GLU A 180 -8.12 -18.14 -10.68
CA GLU A 180 -8.22 -17.48 -9.37
C GLU A 180 -6.88 -16.83 -8.92
N HIS A 181 -6.12 -16.35 -9.90
CA HIS A 181 -4.91 -15.57 -9.71
C HIS A 181 -5.03 -14.26 -10.49
N ASN A 182 -4.54 -13.16 -9.90
CA ASN A 182 -4.43 -11.87 -10.57
C ASN A 182 -3.09 -11.78 -11.30
N ILE A 183 -3.11 -11.16 -12.47
CA ILE A 183 -1.92 -10.83 -13.25
C ILE A 183 -1.32 -9.56 -12.62
N CYS A 184 -0.11 -9.67 -12.10
CA CYS A 184 0.63 -8.56 -11.52
C CYS A 184 1.50 -7.89 -12.58
N GLU A 185 2.24 -8.67 -13.36
CA GLU A 185 3.15 -8.16 -14.39
C GLU A 185 3.04 -8.95 -15.70
N VAL A 186 3.32 -8.27 -16.81
CA VAL A 186 3.50 -8.85 -18.15
C VAL A 186 4.83 -8.36 -18.70
N ASN A 187 5.76 -9.28 -18.98
CA ASN A 187 7.12 -9.01 -19.46
C ASN A 187 7.86 -7.97 -18.61
N GLY A 188 7.67 -8.02 -17.29
CA GLY A 188 8.27 -7.07 -16.33
C GLY A 188 7.54 -5.74 -16.21
N GLN A 189 6.52 -5.47 -17.02
CA GLN A 189 5.64 -4.32 -16.88
C GLN A 189 4.54 -4.60 -15.86
N ASN A 190 4.41 -3.78 -14.82
CA ASN A 190 3.28 -3.87 -13.89
C ASN A 190 1.96 -3.52 -14.59
N VAL A 191 0.93 -4.35 -14.39
CA VAL A 191 -0.40 -4.18 -14.98
C VAL A 191 -1.51 -3.97 -13.94
N ILE A 192 -1.17 -3.90 -12.65
CA ILE A 192 -2.14 -3.74 -11.56
C ILE A 192 -2.85 -2.39 -11.65
N GLY A 193 -4.17 -2.40 -11.78
CA GLY A 193 -4.99 -1.19 -11.91
C GLY A 193 -5.27 -0.76 -13.35
N LEU A 194 -4.66 -1.42 -14.34
CA LEU A 194 -5.01 -1.24 -15.75
C LEU A 194 -6.36 -1.86 -16.09
N LYS A 195 -7.01 -1.34 -17.14
CA LYS A 195 -8.21 -1.97 -17.70
C LYS A 195 -7.85 -3.23 -18.47
N ASP A 196 -8.77 -4.19 -18.53
CA ASP A 196 -8.57 -5.43 -19.31
C ASP A 196 -8.21 -5.16 -20.77
N SER A 197 -8.75 -4.11 -21.39
CA SER A 197 -8.37 -3.72 -22.75
C SER A 197 -6.89 -3.36 -22.86
N GLN A 198 -6.35 -2.62 -21.89
CA GLN A 198 -4.94 -2.23 -21.88
C GLN A 198 -4.03 -3.44 -21.61
N ILE A 199 -4.45 -4.35 -20.73
CA ILE A 199 -3.72 -5.60 -20.47
C ILE A 199 -3.72 -6.47 -21.74
N ALA A 200 -4.86 -6.56 -22.43
CA ALA A 200 -4.97 -7.29 -23.69
C ALA A 200 -4.08 -6.66 -24.79
N ASP A 201 -3.99 -5.34 -24.86
CA ASP A 201 -3.11 -4.62 -25.79
C ASP A 201 -1.63 -4.91 -25.49
N ILE A 202 -1.23 -4.94 -24.21
CA ILE A 202 0.15 -5.32 -23.81
C ILE A 202 0.44 -6.77 -24.21
N LEU A 203 -0.49 -7.70 -23.93
CA LEU A 203 -0.34 -9.11 -24.30
C LEU A 203 -0.29 -9.31 -25.82
N SER A 204 -1.09 -8.59 -26.60
CA SER A 204 -1.13 -8.70 -28.05
C SER A 204 0.14 -8.15 -28.70
N THR A 205 0.66 -7.01 -28.20
CA THR A 205 1.87 -6.35 -28.68
C THR A 205 3.16 -7.06 -28.26
N SER A 206 3.10 -7.87 -27.20
CA SER A 206 4.25 -8.68 -26.74
C SER A 206 4.78 -9.61 -27.84
N GLU A 207 6.05 -10.02 -27.73
CA GLU A 207 6.66 -10.96 -28.67
C GLU A 207 6.06 -12.38 -28.58
N SER A 208 6.71 -13.34 -29.26
CA SER A 208 6.33 -14.76 -29.21
C SER A 208 6.40 -15.35 -27.80
N VAL A 209 7.30 -14.83 -26.94
CA VAL A 209 7.45 -15.25 -25.55
C VAL A 209 6.75 -14.23 -24.65
N VAL A 210 5.88 -14.72 -23.77
CA VAL A 210 5.16 -13.91 -22.79
C VAL A 210 5.44 -14.46 -21.41
N THR A 211 6.08 -13.67 -20.57
CA THR A 211 6.31 -13.97 -19.16
C THR A 211 5.35 -13.16 -18.33
N ILE A 212 4.49 -13.82 -17.57
CA ILE A 212 3.60 -13.13 -16.63
C ILE A 212 3.99 -13.48 -15.20
N THR A 213 3.76 -12.52 -14.31
CA THR A 213 3.85 -12.74 -12.88
C THR A 213 2.45 -12.68 -12.30
N ILE A 214 2.08 -13.68 -11.50
CA ILE A 214 0.73 -13.87 -10.97
C ILE A 214 0.73 -13.98 -9.45
N MET A 215 -0.35 -13.52 -8.82
CA MET A 215 -0.57 -13.63 -7.37
C MET A 215 -1.94 -14.26 -7.10
N PRO A 216 -2.08 -15.16 -6.10
CA PRO A 216 -3.38 -15.69 -5.72
C PRO A 216 -4.39 -14.59 -5.38
N ALA A 217 -5.62 -14.72 -5.88
CA ALA A 217 -6.60 -13.64 -5.79
C ALA A 217 -6.92 -13.22 -4.35
N PHE A 218 -6.99 -14.17 -3.42
CA PHE A 218 -7.27 -13.89 -2.02
C PHE A 218 -6.18 -13.04 -1.33
N ILE A 219 -4.91 -13.20 -1.73
CA ILE A 219 -3.80 -12.39 -1.21
C ILE A 219 -3.89 -11.00 -1.82
N PHE A 220 -4.04 -10.93 -3.14
CA PHE A 220 -4.17 -9.67 -3.86
C PHE A 220 -5.30 -8.80 -3.28
N GLU A 221 -6.51 -9.37 -3.14
CA GLU A 221 -7.67 -8.70 -2.57
C GLU A 221 -7.43 -8.21 -1.14
N HIS A 222 -6.70 -8.99 -0.33
CA HIS A 222 -6.35 -8.59 1.03
C HIS A 222 -5.37 -7.41 1.04
N ILE A 223 -4.36 -7.42 0.16
CA ILE A 223 -3.40 -6.33 0.01
C ILE A 223 -4.14 -5.06 -0.45
N ILE A 224 -5.05 -5.12 -1.42
CA ILE A 224 -5.73 -3.92 -1.95
C ILE A 224 -7.00 -3.53 -1.19
N LYS A 225 -7.43 -4.29 -0.17
CA LYS A 225 -8.73 -4.17 0.51
C LYS A 225 -9.12 -2.74 0.95
N ARG A 226 -8.14 -1.93 1.37
CA ARG A 226 -8.34 -0.57 1.87
C ARG A 226 -8.05 0.53 0.82
N MET A 227 -7.85 0.16 -0.43
CA MET A 227 -7.48 1.07 -1.51
C MET A 227 -8.62 1.29 -2.49
N ALA A 228 -8.87 2.54 -2.86
CA ALA A 228 -9.85 2.86 -3.90
C ALA A 228 -9.32 2.43 -5.28
N PRO A 229 -10.14 1.79 -6.15
CA PRO A 229 -9.71 1.38 -7.49
C PRO A 229 -9.19 2.54 -8.37
N SER A 230 -9.71 3.75 -8.16
CA SER A 230 -9.25 4.96 -8.85
C SER A 230 -7.79 5.29 -8.54
N ILE A 231 -7.36 5.12 -7.29
CA ILE A 231 -6.00 5.39 -6.81
C ILE A 231 -5.01 4.44 -7.49
N MET A 232 -5.33 3.13 -7.52
CA MET A 232 -4.48 2.14 -8.21
C MET A 232 -4.29 2.52 -9.67
N LYS A 233 -5.39 2.83 -10.36
CA LYS A 233 -5.33 3.17 -11.78
C LYS A 233 -4.54 4.45 -12.08
N SER A 234 -4.59 5.45 -11.20
CA SER A 234 -3.97 6.76 -11.47
C SER A 234 -2.53 6.88 -11.01
N LEU A 235 -2.15 6.15 -9.96
CA LEU A 235 -0.89 6.38 -9.27
C LEU A 235 0.10 5.24 -9.42
N MET A 236 -0.34 4.02 -9.71
CA MET A 236 0.55 2.87 -9.76
C MET A 236 1.62 3.04 -10.85
N ASP A 237 2.85 2.68 -10.53
CA ASP A 237 3.93 2.67 -11.52
C ASP A 237 3.76 1.52 -12.51
N HIS A 238 3.76 1.85 -13.80
CA HIS A 238 3.62 0.92 -14.93
C HIS A 238 4.84 0.95 -15.85
N THR A 239 5.93 1.61 -15.42
CA THR A 239 7.17 1.67 -16.19
C THR A 239 7.82 0.29 -16.26
N ILE A 240 8.47 0.02 -17.40
CA ILE A 240 9.30 -1.16 -17.54
C ILE A 240 10.66 -0.80 -16.94
N PRO A 241 11.20 -1.59 -16.00
CA PRO A 241 12.52 -1.34 -15.45
C PRO A 241 13.56 -1.36 -16.56
N GLU A 242 14.43 -0.35 -16.62
CA GLU A 242 15.63 -0.38 -17.45
C GLU A 242 16.58 -1.44 -16.85
N VAL A 243 16.97 -2.42 -17.68
CA VAL A 243 17.91 -3.50 -17.32
C VAL A 243 19.35 -3.06 -17.52
#